data_AF-A0A3M2GVX0-F1
#
_entry.id   AF-A0A3M2GVX0-F1
#
_cell.length_a   1.000
_cell.length_b   1.000
_cell.length_c   1.000
_cell.angle_alpha   90.00
_cell.angle_beta   90.00
_cell.angle_gamma   90.00
#
_symmetry.space_group_name_H-M   'P 1'
#
loop_
_entity.id
_entity.type
_entity.pdbx_description
1 polymer ?
#
loop_
_entity_poly.entity_id
_entity_poly.type
_entity_poly.pdbx_seq_one_letter_code
_entity_poly.pdbx_strand_id
1 'polypeptide(L)'
;MRHFAQMVLLGLCLLFPLGMQGQTWQFRLFGIGDGFPTTLTKMAVQDSLGFLWIATDAGLVRYDGQKFTVFTKGLPSNYVKALMLSPSAGLLALTDLGVCRIRFRGNTVAIETLIPGASLLTDSTLFYPKGFYQFPSPASPSSGLDLWICEPHSIVHYRNGSLKRYPFDRRYTVESFVRASQMWQDFRGRIWATTRGGYLFWYDPATDQFRHFPVHQEGTFTIDAALPLSDTVVWVGTNRGIMEIDLSDDTDRPTWKQRVNVPEVQSLFLLEPDVILAGTTGWGIYAIRRKGDHLTVQQLPFLTRGLIKDFFRSRDGTLWICSDDGLAATYLPFFAPVVEFSNFSIQTLSATPEGQLLITDGMQVYRISPETDRLPPHPLFTNTGSMISALTGVGDTVWLGHQEGMITREENGHIRQYQMPHPRTVEFLLVDKQGYLWVVQDGLPGVSRLSPAGQVERFE
;
A
#
# COMPACT_ATOMS: atom_id res chain seq x y z
N MET A 1 -28.18 27.54 36.49
CA MET A 1 -26.74 27.22 36.66
C MET A 1 -26.39 25.76 36.29
N ARG A 2 -27.18 24.73 36.68
CA ARG A 2 -26.89 23.32 36.33
C ARG A 2 -26.83 23.02 34.82
N HIS A 3 -27.69 23.62 34.00
CA HIS A 3 -27.69 23.39 32.54
C HIS A 3 -26.52 24.06 31.80
N PHE A 4 -25.97 25.16 32.35
CA PHE A 4 -24.81 25.83 31.76
C PHE A 4 -23.53 25.02 32.01
N ALA A 5 -23.39 24.43 33.20
CA ALA A 5 -22.29 23.52 33.51
C ALA A 5 -22.30 22.24 32.65
N GLN A 6 -23.48 21.70 32.32
CA GLN A 6 -23.61 20.54 31.43
C GLN A 6 -23.25 20.85 29.97
N MET A 7 -23.59 22.04 29.47
CA MET A 7 -23.18 22.48 28.11
C MET A 7 -21.68 22.72 28.00
N VAL A 8 -21.04 23.28 29.04
CA VAL A 8 -19.59 23.48 29.07
C VAL A 8 -18.85 22.13 29.13
N LEU A 9 -19.37 21.14 29.87
CA LEU A 9 -18.80 19.78 29.90
C LEU A 9 -18.91 19.06 28.54
N LEU A 10 -20.05 19.16 27.83
CA LEU A 10 -20.21 18.58 26.49
C LEU A 10 -19.32 19.27 25.44
N GLY A 11 -19.11 20.58 25.56
CA GLY A 11 -18.20 21.35 24.70
C GLY A 11 -16.74 20.99 24.90
N LEU A 12 -16.32 20.67 26.14
CA LEU A 12 -14.97 20.22 26.47
C LEU A 12 -14.69 18.78 26.00
N CYS A 13 -15.69 17.90 25.99
CA CYS A 13 -15.54 16.54 25.42
C CYS A 13 -15.43 16.52 23.89
N LEU A 14 -15.89 17.56 23.19
CA LEU A 14 -15.75 17.72 21.73
C LEU A 14 -14.44 18.42 21.32
N LEU A 15 -13.66 18.93 22.28
CA LEU A 15 -12.37 19.58 22.05
C LEU A 15 -11.17 18.64 22.23
N PHE A 16 -11.40 17.39 22.64
CA PHE A 16 -10.41 16.34 22.45
C PHE A 16 -10.60 15.76 21.05
N PRO A 17 -9.69 16.04 20.10
CA PRO A 17 -9.58 15.15 18.97
C PRO A 17 -9.22 13.79 19.57
N LEU A 18 -10.20 12.87 19.63
CA LEU A 18 -9.89 11.46 19.54
C LEU A 18 -9.01 11.36 18.30
N GLY A 19 -7.71 11.17 18.52
CA GLY A 19 -6.78 10.91 17.45
C GLY A 19 -7.23 9.62 16.81
N MET A 20 -8.12 9.71 15.81
CA MET A 20 -8.24 8.67 14.82
C MET A 20 -6.88 8.68 14.11
N GLN A 21 -5.96 7.88 14.63
CA GLN A 21 -4.82 7.47 13.85
C GLN A 21 -5.38 6.76 12.63
N GLY A 22 -5.27 7.41 11.47
CA GLY A 22 -5.54 6.75 10.20
C GLY A 22 -4.68 5.50 10.15
N GLN A 23 -5.27 4.38 9.74
CA GLN A 23 -4.56 3.11 9.55
C GLN A 23 -3.22 3.38 8.84
N THR A 24 -2.13 2.99 9.48
CA THR A 24 -0.80 3.11 8.89
C THR A 24 -0.67 2.06 7.78
N TRP A 25 -0.36 2.52 6.58
CA TRP A 25 -0.17 1.63 5.44
C TRP A 25 1.06 0.75 5.68
N GLN A 26 0.85 -0.56 5.82
CA GLN A 26 1.93 -1.54 5.87
C GLN A 26 2.00 -2.30 4.56
N PHE A 27 3.22 -2.67 4.17
CA PHE A 27 3.50 -3.30 2.89
C PHE A 27 4.37 -4.53 3.09
N ARG A 28 4.01 -5.63 2.42
CA ARG A 28 4.84 -6.81 2.28
C ARG A 28 5.34 -6.89 0.86
N LEU A 29 6.66 -6.89 0.67
CA LEU A 29 7.28 -7.11 -0.63
C LEU A 29 7.53 -8.60 -0.83
N PHE A 30 7.08 -9.13 -1.98
CA PHE A 30 7.38 -10.47 -2.47
C PHE A 30 8.48 -10.36 -3.52
N GLY A 31 9.67 -10.87 -3.19
CA GLY A 31 10.84 -10.89 -4.06
C GLY A 31 11.29 -12.31 -4.41
N ILE A 32 12.50 -12.42 -4.96
CA ILE A 32 13.09 -13.72 -5.34
C ILE A 32 13.19 -14.67 -4.13
N GLY A 33 13.50 -14.14 -2.95
CA GLY A 33 13.56 -14.91 -1.70
C GLY A 33 12.22 -15.53 -1.28
N ASP A 34 11.09 -14.97 -1.72
CA ASP A 34 9.74 -15.48 -1.46
C ASP A 34 9.27 -16.49 -2.52
N GLY A 35 10.15 -16.87 -3.46
CA GLY A 35 9.82 -17.75 -4.59
C GLY A 35 9.21 -17.02 -5.80
N PHE A 36 9.23 -15.68 -5.81
CA PHE A 36 8.81 -14.90 -6.97
C PHE A 36 9.91 -14.94 -8.07
N PRO A 37 9.58 -15.10 -9.36
CA PRO A 37 10.59 -15.48 -10.37
C PRO A 37 11.48 -14.34 -10.89
N THR A 38 11.09 -13.08 -10.68
CA THR A 38 11.83 -11.90 -11.17
C THR A 38 11.41 -10.67 -10.39
N THR A 39 12.28 -9.67 -10.24
CA THR A 39 11.87 -8.41 -9.57
C THR A 39 11.02 -7.52 -10.48
N LEU A 40 11.01 -7.76 -11.79
CA LEU A 40 10.38 -6.89 -12.78
C LEU A 40 8.92 -7.28 -13.03
N THR A 41 8.02 -6.90 -12.12
CA THR A 41 6.56 -7.01 -12.34
C THR A 41 6.07 -5.85 -13.20
N LYS A 42 4.96 -5.98 -13.92
CA LYS A 42 4.45 -4.92 -14.81
C LYS A 42 3.02 -4.51 -14.47
N MET A 43 2.16 -5.48 -14.22
CA MET A 43 0.74 -5.33 -13.99
C MET A 43 0.22 -6.58 -13.30
N ALA A 44 -0.83 -6.43 -12.48
CA ALA A 44 -1.51 -7.55 -11.85
C ALA A 44 -3.03 -7.44 -12.04
N VAL A 45 -3.70 -8.58 -12.17
CA VAL A 45 -5.17 -8.69 -12.18
C VAL A 45 -5.61 -9.90 -11.38
N GLN A 46 -6.84 -9.90 -10.87
CA GLN A 46 -7.43 -11.04 -10.17
C GLN A 46 -8.53 -11.68 -11.01
N ASP A 47 -8.41 -12.97 -11.30
CA ASP A 47 -9.43 -13.70 -12.06
C ASP A 47 -10.70 -14.00 -11.25
N SER A 48 -11.72 -14.57 -11.90
CA SER A 48 -13.00 -14.92 -11.27
C SER A 48 -12.87 -15.92 -10.12
N LEU A 49 -11.87 -16.79 -10.12
CA LEU A 49 -11.61 -17.80 -9.09
C LEU A 49 -10.79 -17.26 -7.92
N GLY A 50 -10.26 -16.04 -8.04
CA GLY A 50 -9.49 -15.36 -7.00
C GLY A 50 -7.97 -15.45 -7.17
N PHE A 51 -7.47 -16.16 -8.19
CA PHE A 51 -6.03 -16.19 -8.45
C PHE A 51 -5.56 -14.84 -8.96
N LEU A 52 -4.38 -14.41 -8.49
CA LEU A 52 -3.70 -13.27 -9.07
C LEU A 52 -2.87 -13.70 -10.26
N TRP A 53 -2.94 -12.93 -11.32
CA TRP A 53 -2.13 -13.06 -12.51
C TRP A 53 -1.25 -11.82 -12.62
N ILE A 54 0.05 -12.03 -12.83
CA ILE A 54 1.05 -10.99 -12.82
C ILE A 54 1.85 -11.06 -14.12
N ALA A 55 1.89 -9.95 -14.84
CA ALA A 55 2.75 -9.75 -15.99
C ALA A 55 4.17 -9.46 -15.52
N THR A 56 5.15 -10.16 -16.08
CA THR A 56 6.56 -9.98 -15.73
C THR A 56 7.46 -10.08 -16.96
N ASP A 57 8.74 -9.70 -16.81
CA ASP A 57 9.74 -9.92 -17.86
C ASP A 57 10.27 -11.37 -17.91
N ALA A 58 9.77 -12.26 -17.04
CA ALA A 58 10.14 -13.69 -16.98
C ALA A 58 8.97 -14.64 -17.30
N GLY A 59 7.89 -14.12 -17.90
CA GLY A 59 6.69 -14.86 -18.25
C GLY A 59 5.45 -14.39 -17.49
N LEU A 60 4.37 -15.15 -17.64
CA LEU A 60 3.12 -14.94 -16.91
C LEU A 60 3.21 -15.67 -15.57
N VAL A 61 2.91 -14.98 -14.48
CA VAL A 61 2.94 -15.58 -13.14
C VAL A 61 1.53 -15.67 -12.59
N ARG A 62 1.18 -16.79 -11.97
CA ARG A 62 -0.04 -16.95 -11.17
C ARG A 62 0.31 -17.13 -9.71
N TYR A 63 -0.40 -16.43 -8.83
CA TYR A 63 -0.32 -16.61 -7.37
C TYR A 63 -1.64 -17.15 -6.84
N ASP A 64 -1.55 -18.22 -6.05
CA ASP A 64 -2.71 -18.91 -5.45
C ASP A 64 -2.94 -18.59 -3.97
N GLY A 65 -2.22 -17.60 -3.44
CA GLY A 65 -2.24 -17.27 -2.01
C GLY A 65 -1.11 -17.91 -1.21
N GLN A 66 -0.39 -18.89 -1.80
CA GLN A 66 0.74 -19.55 -1.16
C GLN A 66 1.97 -19.64 -2.07
N LYS A 67 1.77 -19.91 -3.36
CA LYS A 67 2.82 -20.21 -4.32
C LYS A 67 2.68 -19.40 -5.60
N PHE A 68 3.83 -18.93 -6.09
CA PHE A 68 3.97 -18.39 -7.43
C PHE A 68 4.27 -19.50 -8.44
N THR A 69 3.49 -19.56 -9.52
CA THR A 69 3.68 -20.50 -10.63
C THR A 69 3.93 -19.73 -11.92
N VAL A 70 5.02 -20.07 -12.62
CA VAL A 70 5.45 -19.38 -13.84
C VAL A 70 5.00 -20.14 -15.08
N PHE A 71 4.47 -19.41 -16.06
CA PHE A 71 4.07 -19.92 -17.36
C PHE A 71 4.84 -19.19 -18.46
N THR A 72 5.71 -19.93 -19.16
CA THR A 72 6.47 -19.47 -20.33
C THR A 72 6.07 -20.22 -21.60
N LYS A 73 5.69 -21.49 -21.47
CA LYS A 73 5.30 -22.32 -22.61
C LYS A 73 4.00 -21.81 -23.26
N GLY A 74 4.06 -21.56 -24.56
CA GLY A 74 2.92 -21.07 -25.36
C GLY A 74 2.83 -19.55 -25.44
N LEU A 75 3.62 -18.80 -24.65
CA LEU A 75 3.76 -17.36 -24.87
C LEU A 75 4.64 -17.12 -26.11
N PRO A 76 4.26 -16.18 -26.99
CA PRO A 76 5.11 -15.77 -28.11
C PRO A 76 6.32 -14.96 -27.63
N SER A 77 6.25 -14.37 -26.42
CA SER A 77 7.37 -13.73 -25.74
C SER A 77 7.20 -13.83 -24.22
N ASN A 78 8.30 -14.05 -23.49
CA ASN A 78 8.30 -14.05 -22.02
C ASN A 78 8.13 -12.65 -21.42
N TYR A 79 8.29 -11.59 -22.23
CA TYR A 79 8.12 -10.22 -21.79
C TYR A 79 6.64 -9.84 -21.81
N VAL A 80 5.91 -10.22 -20.77
CA VAL A 80 4.49 -9.88 -20.60
C VAL A 80 4.40 -8.46 -20.06
N LYS A 81 3.69 -7.57 -20.77
CA LYS A 81 3.63 -6.14 -20.46
C LYS A 81 2.35 -5.72 -19.74
N ALA A 82 1.23 -6.34 -20.10
CA ALA A 82 -0.07 -5.97 -19.56
C ALA A 82 -1.03 -7.17 -19.55
N LEU A 83 -2.03 -7.11 -18.68
CA LEU A 83 -3.08 -8.11 -18.52
C LEU A 83 -4.45 -7.42 -18.56
N MET A 84 -5.46 -8.14 -19.02
CA MET A 84 -6.84 -7.64 -19.03
C MET A 84 -7.83 -8.78 -18.91
N LEU A 85 -8.88 -8.58 -18.11
CA LEU A 85 -10.05 -9.43 -18.15
C LEU A 85 -11.02 -8.87 -19.18
N SER A 86 -11.16 -9.59 -20.30
CA SER A 86 -12.14 -9.27 -21.33
C SER A 86 -13.44 -10.03 -21.07
N PRO A 87 -14.61 -9.35 -21.08
CA PRO A 87 -15.90 -10.02 -20.93
C PRO A 87 -16.16 -11.11 -21.98
N SER A 88 -15.64 -10.94 -23.21
CA SER A 88 -15.86 -11.88 -24.32
C SER A 88 -14.74 -12.91 -24.50
N ALA A 89 -13.52 -12.61 -24.05
CA ALA A 89 -12.34 -13.45 -24.31
C ALA A 89 -11.67 -14.03 -23.06
N GLY A 90 -12.13 -13.68 -21.85
CA GLY A 90 -11.51 -14.11 -20.59
C GLY A 90 -10.21 -13.33 -20.31
N LEU A 91 -9.24 -13.99 -19.68
CA LEU A 91 -7.95 -13.37 -19.39
C LEU A 91 -7.09 -13.25 -20.66
N LEU A 92 -6.66 -12.04 -20.95
CA LEU A 92 -5.74 -11.71 -22.04
C LEU A 92 -4.40 -11.26 -21.47
N ALA A 93 -3.32 -11.62 -22.16
CA ALA A 93 -1.97 -11.18 -21.87
C ALA A 93 -1.33 -10.56 -23.10
N LEU A 94 -0.83 -9.34 -22.96
CA LEU A 94 -0.06 -8.65 -23.99
C LEU A 94 1.43 -8.85 -23.73
N THR A 95 2.15 -9.29 -24.75
CA THR A 95 3.59 -9.55 -24.73
C THR A 95 4.29 -8.70 -25.78
N ASP A 96 5.64 -8.62 -25.74
CA ASP A 96 6.40 -7.94 -26.80
C ASP A 96 6.15 -8.51 -28.21
N LEU A 97 5.61 -9.74 -28.34
CA LEU A 97 5.35 -10.40 -29.63
C LEU A 97 3.89 -10.83 -29.80
N GLY A 98 2.96 -10.07 -29.22
CA GLY A 98 1.52 -10.18 -29.51
C GLY A 98 0.62 -10.35 -28.30
N VAL A 99 -0.66 -10.58 -28.57
CA VAL A 99 -1.71 -10.76 -27.55
C VAL A 99 -2.12 -12.22 -27.48
N CYS A 100 -2.18 -12.76 -26.28
CA CYS A 100 -2.55 -14.14 -25.99
C CYS A 100 -3.83 -14.22 -25.16
N ARG A 101 -4.61 -15.28 -25.36
CA ARG A 101 -5.66 -15.71 -24.46
C ARG A 101 -5.11 -16.73 -23.48
N ILE A 102 -5.45 -16.54 -22.21
CA ILE A 102 -5.12 -17.46 -21.13
C ILE A 102 -6.41 -18.17 -20.73
N ARG A 103 -6.47 -19.48 -20.99
CA ARG A 103 -7.55 -20.36 -20.51
C ARG A 103 -7.04 -21.16 -19.34
N PHE A 104 -7.82 -21.22 -18.26
CA PHE A 104 -7.44 -21.98 -17.08
C PHE A 104 -8.63 -22.73 -16.49
N ARG A 105 -8.36 -23.93 -15.96
CA ARG A 105 -9.33 -24.75 -15.22
C ARG A 105 -8.60 -25.41 -14.06
N GLY A 106 -8.86 -24.94 -12.84
CA GLY A 106 -8.10 -25.35 -11.66
C GLY A 106 -6.60 -25.04 -11.84
N ASN A 107 -5.76 -26.07 -11.88
CA ASN A 107 -4.31 -25.91 -12.07
C ASN A 107 -3.82 -26.02 -13.51
N THR A 108 -4.69 -26.37 -14.45
CA THR A 108 -4.32 -26.44 -15.87
C THR A 108 -4.45 -25.06 -16.51
N VAL A 109 -3.37 -24.62 -17.17
CA VAL A 109 -3.31 -23.35 -17.91
C VAL A 109 -2.92 -23.64 -19.36
N ALA A 110 -3.68 -23.09 -20.30
CA ALA A 110 -3.41 -23.12 -21.72
C ALA A 110 -3.30 -21.68 -22.26
N ILE A 111 -2.27 -21.43 -23.05
CA ILE A 111 -1.96 -20.13 -23.63
C ILE A 111 -2.08 -20.24 -25.15
N GLU A 112 -2.89 -19.37 -25.74
CA GLU A 112 -3.18 -19.34 -27.18
C GLU A 112 -2.90 -17.93 -27.71
N THR A 113 -2.00 -17.79 -28.68
CA THR A 113 -1.77 -16.50 -29.36
C THR A 113 -3.00 -16.13 -30.19
N LEU A 114 -3.63 -14.99 -29.87
CA LEU A 114 -4.79 -14.47 -30.61
C LEU A 114 -4.37 -13.50 -31.71
N ILE A 115 -3.43 -12.60 -31.39
CA ILE A 115 -2.96 -11.58 -32.32
C ILE A 115 -1.44 -11.68 -32.34
N PRO A 116 -0.85 -12.18 -33.44
CA PRO A 116 0.60 -12.35 -33.53
C PRO A 116 1.30 -10.98 -33.60
N GLY A 117 2.45 -10.89 -32.94
CA GLY A 117 3.38 -9.78 -33.09
C GLY A 117 4.65 -10.19 -33.81
N ALA A 118 5.39 -9.20 -34.31
CA ALA A 118 6.65 -9.37 -34.99
C ALA A 118 7.65 -8.27 -34.58
N SER A 119 8.93 -8.56 -34.75
CA SER A 119 10.03 -7.60 -34.55
C SER A 119 10.21 -6.66 -35.74
N LEU A 120 9.53 -6.91 -36.86
CA LEU A 120 9.48 -6.07 -38.04
C LEU A 120 8.07 -5.52 -38.21
N LEU A 121 7.97 -4.25 -38.59
CA LEU A 121 6.69 -3.60 -38.85
C LEU A 121 6.04 -4.22 -40.10
N THR A 122 4.82 -4.74 -39.96
CA THR A 122 3.99 -5.25 -41.06
C THR A 122 2.54 -4.83 -40.87
N ASP A 123 1.74 -4.93 -41.92
CA ASP A 123 0.30 -4.62 -41.85
C ASP A 123 -0.51 -5.73 -41.17
N SER A 124 0.04 -6.95 -41.09
CA SER A 124 -0.67 -8.15 -40.60
C SER A 124 -0.37 -8.54 -39.15
N THR A 125 0.64 -7.94 -38.53
CA THR A 125 1.08 -8.28 -37.16
C THR A 125 1.26 -7.04 -36.30
N LEU A 126 1.19 -7.20 -34.99
CA LEU A 126 1.55 -6.16 -34.04
C LEU A 126 3.06 -5.92 -34.03
N PHE A 127 3.49 -4.69 -33.78
CA PHE A 127 4.89 -4.30 -33.66
C PHE A 127 5.20 -3.83 -32.24
N TYR A 128 5.86 -4.70 -31.46
CA TYR A 128 6.23 -4.46 -30.05
C TYR A 128 5.16 -3.73 -29.24
N PRO A 129 3.94 -4.28 -29.12
CA PRO A 129 2.87 -3.60 -28.45
C PRO A 129 3.22 -3.40 -26.95
N LYS A 130 2.74 -2.31 -26.34
CA LYS A 130 3.09 -1.92 -24.95
C LYS A 130 1.88 -1.74 -24.03
N GLY A 131 0.69 -1.58 -24.58
CA GLY A 131 -0.55 -1.42 -23.84
C GLY A 131 -1.75 -1.82 -24.69
N PHE A 132 -2.85 -2.19 -24.06
CA PHE A 132 -4.09 -2.51 -24.76
C PHE A 132 -5.30 -2.18 -23.90
N TYR A 133 -6.37 -1.78 -24.56
CA TYR A 133 -7.58 -1.22 -23.96
C TYR A 133 -8.80 -1.78 -24.68
N GLN A 134 -9.87 -2.00 -23.92
CA GLN A 134 -11.18 -2.36 -24.45
C GLN A 134 -12.18 -1.32 -23.96
N PHE A 135 -12.81 -0.60 -24.89
CA PHE A 135 -13.80 0.42 -24.57
C PHE A 135 -15.20 -0.08 -24.94
N PRO A 136 -16.24 0.19 -24.13
CA PRO A 136 -17.62 -0.02 -24.51
C PRO A 136 -17.94 0.59 -25.87
N SER A 137 -18.55 -0.19 -26.77
CA SER A 137 -19.04 0.28 -28.07
C SER A 137 -20.54 -0.01 -28.21
N PRO A 138 -21.39 1.02 -28.38
CA PRO A 138 -22.82 0.81 -28.62
C PRO A 138 -23.10 0.11 -29.96
N ALA A 139 -22.14 0.17 -30.90
CA ALA A 139 -22.24 -0.43 -32.23
C ALA A 139 -21.83 -1.91 -32.30
N SER A 140 -21.37 -2.53 -31.21
CA SER A 140 -20.97 -3.94 -31.22
C SER A 140 -21.36 -4.68 -29.92
N PRO A 141 -22.66 -4.93 -29.68
CA PRO A 141 -23.11 -5.68 -28.51
C PRO A 141 -22.89 -7.19 -28.63
N SER A 142 -22.45 -7.71 -29.79
CA SER A 142 -22.45 -9.16 -30.03
C SER A 142 -21.26 -9.70 -30.84
N SER A 143 -20.43 -10.47 -30.12
CA SER A 143 -19.59 -11.61 -30.53
C SER A 143 -18.11 -11.44 -30.94
N GLY A 144 -17.60 -10.23 -31.20
CA GLY A 144 -16.18 -10.02 -31.59
C GLY A 144 -15.26 -9.55 -30.46
N LEU A 145 -13.97 -9.89 -30.52
CA LEU A 145 -12.93 -9.22 -29.74
C LEU A 145 -12.62 -7.86 -30.40
N ASP A 146 -12.69 -6.79 -29.61
CA ASP A 146 -12.49 -5.40 -30.04
C ASP A 146 -11.46 -4.76 -29.10
N LEU A 147 -10.27 -4.46 -29.62
CA LEU A 147 -9.13 -4.00 -28.83
C LEU A 147 -8.44 -2.81 -29.49
N TRP A 148 -8.11 -1.82 -28.68
CA TRP A 148 -7.16 -0.77 -29.02
C TRP A 148 -5.80 -1.13 -28.43
N ILE A 149 -4.75 -1.14 -29.23
CA ILE A 149 -3.43 -1.64 -28.86
C ILE A 149 -2.40 -0.55 -29.18
N CYS A 150 -1.63 -0.14 -28.17
CA CYS A 150 -0.60 0.87 -28.32
C CYS A 150 0.72 0.23 -28.73
N GLU A 151 1.24 0.63 -29.89
CA GLU A 151 2.59 0.35 -30.37
C GLU A 151 3.49 1.57 -30.14
N PRO A 152 4.82 1.48 -30.30
CA PRO A 152 5.73 2.60 -30.04
C PRO A 152 5.42 3.88 -30.83
N HIS A 153 4.89 3.76 -32.05
CA HIS A 153 4.64 4.89 -32.96
C HIS A 153 3.21 4.90 -33.53
N SER A 154 2.33 4.04 -33.03
CA SER A 154 0.99 3.91 -33.58
C SER A 154 0.01 3.40 -32.54
N ILE A 155 -1.27 3.61 -32.82
CA ILE A 155 -2.34 2.85 -32.18
C ILE A 155 -2.89 1.88 -33.22
N VAL A 156 -3.19 0.66 -32.81
CA VAL A 156 -3.81 -0.36 -33.65
C VAL A 156 -5.19 -0.68 -33.10
N HIS A 157 -6.21 -0.58 -33.95
CA HIS A 157 -7.55 -1.06 -33.65
C HIS A 157 -7.71 -2.46 -34.24
N TYR A 158 -7.89 -3.46 -33.38
CA TYR A 158 -8.19 -4.83 -33.76
C TYR A 158 -9.68 -5.09 -33.60
N ARG A 159 -10.35 -5.43 -34.70
CA ARG A 159 -11.78 -5.78 -34.70
C ARG A 159 -12.06 -6.82 -35.78
N ASN A 160 -12.85 -7.83 -35.44
CA ASN A 160 -13.30 -8.87 -36.38
C ASN A 160 -12.15 -9.58 -37.13
N GLY A 161 -11.02 -9.82 -36.46
CA GLY A 161 -9.86 -10.48 -37.08
C GLY A 161 -8.93 -9.56 -37.87
N SER A 162 -9.29 -8.29 -38.04
CA SER A 162 -8.52 -7.32 -38.82
C SER A 162 -7.83 -6.30 -37.92
N LEU A 163 -6.61 -5.91 -38.31
CA LEU A 163 -5.85 -4.83 -37.69
C LEU A 163 -5.95 -3.58 -38.56
N LYS A 164 -6.29 -2.45 -37.96
CA LYS A 164 -6.16 -1.12 -38.58
C LYS A 164 -5.20 -0.28 -37.76
N ARG A 165 -4.18 0.28 -38.42
CA ARG A 165 -3.11 1.04 -37.76
C ARG A 165 -3.25 2.54 -37.99
N TYR A 166 -3.09 3.30 -36.92
CA TYR A 166 -3.12 4.76 -36.86
C TYR A 166 -1.74 5.26 -36.45
N PRO A 167 -0.84 5.54 -37.41
CA PRO A 167 0.50 6.03 -37.11
C PRO A 167 0.44 7.48 -36.62
N PHE A 168 1.29 7.79 -35.64
CA PHE A 168 1.56 9.17 -35.26
C PHE A 168 2.73 9.72 -36.06
N ASP A 169 2.68 11.03 -36.37
CA ASP A 169 3.85 11.73 -36.91
C ASP A 169 5.01 11.65 -35.90
N ARG A 170 6.24 11.50 -36.41
CA ARG A 170 7.45 11.36 -35.57
C ARG A 170 7.61 12.51 -34.57
N ARG A 171 7.14 13.72 -34.91
CA ARG A 171 7.20 14.88 -34.00
C ARG A 171 6.39 14.69 -32.72
N TYR A 172 5.42 13.78 -32.71
CA TYR A 172 4.55 13.50 -31.58
C TYR A 172 5.02 12.28 -30.77
N THR A 173 6.03 11.56 -31.22
CA THR A 173 6.47 10.31 -30.60
C THR A 173 7.86 10.45 -30.02
N VAL A 174 8.09 9.78 -28.88
CA VAL A 174 9.42 9.60 -28.31
C VAL A 174 9.69 8.10 -28.30
N GLU A 175 10.86 7.68 -28.78
CA GLU A 175 11.24 6.27 -28.73
C GLU A 175 11.26 5.77 -27.28
N SER A 176 10.52 4.70 -27.01
CA SER A 176 10.55 4.01 -25.73
C SER A 176 10.32 2.52 -25.94
N PHE A 177 11.24 1.74 -25.39
CA PHE A 177 11.16 0.28 -25.42
C PHE A 177 10.21 -0.29 -24.36
N VAL A 178 9.76 0.55 -23.42
CA VAL A 178 9.02 0.13 -22.21
C VAL A 178 7.63 0.75 -22.14
N ARG A 179 7.42 1.94 -22.72
CA ARG A 179 6.15 2.69 -22.64
C ARG A 179 5.63 3.02 -24.04
N ALA A 180 4.32 3.10 -24.15
CA ALA A 180 3.65 3.68 -25.32
C ALA A 180 2.52 4.60 -24.85
N SER A 181 1.72 5.04 -25.81
CA SER A 181 0.54 5.85 -25.59
C SER A 181 -0.38 5.30 -24.51
N GLN A 182 -0.92 6.21 -23.69
CA GLN A 182 -2.02 5.88 -22.79
C GLN A 182 -3.33 6.18 -23.50
N MET A 183 -4.36 5.36 -23.28
CA MET A 183 -5.69 5.60 -23.83
C MET A 183 -6.73 5.53 -22.73
N TRP A 184 -7.79 6.31 -22.89
CA TRP A 184 -8.98 6.25 -22.03
C TRP A 184 -10.22 6.64 -22.83
N GLN A 185 -11.38 6.32 -22.29
CA GLN A 185 -12.66 6.79 -22.81
C GLN A 185 -13.24 7.77 -21.78
N ASP A 186 -13.70 8.93 -22.24
CA ASP A 186 -14.45 9.84 -21.38
C ASP A 186 -15.90 9.36 -21.19
N PHE A 187 -16.62 10.00 -20.28
CA PHE A 187 -18.01 9.63 -19.95
C PHE A 187 -19.01 9.89 -21.08
N ARG A 188 -18.61 10.66 -22.11
CA ARG A 188 -19.39 10.87 -23.34
C ARG A 188 -19.09 9.81 -24.40
N GLY A 189 -18.19 8.88 -24.12
CA GLY A 189 -17.80 7.79 -25.02
C GLY A 189 -16.68 8.15 -26.01
N ARG A 190 -16.09 9.35 -25.94
CA ARG A 190 -14.97 9.74 -26.80
C ARG A 190 -13.71 9.03 -26.34
N ILE A 191 -12.95 8.49 -27.30
CA ILE A 191 -11.67 7.84 -27.02
C ILE A 191 -10.56 8.88 -27.14
N TRP A 192 -9.76 8.97 -26.09
CA TRP A 192 -8.61 9.84 -25.98
C TRP A 192 -7.33 9.02 -25.95
N ALA A 193 -6.25 9.60 -26.43
CA ALA A 193 -4.92 9.03 -26.37
C ALA A 193 -3.88 10.10 -26.09
N THR A 194 -2.90 9.78 -25.24
CA THR A 194 -1.68 10.60 -25.10
C THR A 194 -0.50 9.89 -25.71
N THR A 195 0.48 10.64 -26.16
CA THR A 195 1.82 10.12 -26.46
C THR A 195 2.73 10.39 -25.27
N ARG A 196 3.79 9.60 -25.14
CA ARG A 196 4.79 9.85 -24.09
C ARG A 196 5.44 11.23 -24.21
N GLY A 197 5.49 11.80 -25.42
CA GLY A 197 6.05 13.13 -25.69
C GLY A 197 5.20 14.30 -25.19
N GLY A 198 4.05 14.06 -24.55
CA GLY A 198 3.22 15.12 -23.98
C GLY A 198 2.05 15.56 -24.86
N TYR A 199 1.80 14.89 -25.98
CA TYR A 199 0.73 15.27 -26.91
C TYR A 199 -0.57 14.52 -26.65
N LEU A 200 -1.69 15.20 -26.83
CA LEU A 200 -3.04 14.68 -26.66
C LEU A 200 -3.74 14.52 -28.01
N PHE A 201 -4.50 13.44 -28.15
CA PHE A 201 -5.29 13.11 -29.33
C PHE A 201 -6.66 12.62 -28.91
N TRP A 202 -7.64 12.80 -29.79
CA TRP A 202 -8.93 12.13 -29.69
C TRP A 202 -9.25 11.40 -30.98
N TYR A 203 -9.93 10.27 -30.88
CA TYR A 203 -10.38 9.50 -32.04
C TYR A 203 -11.67 10.11 -32.58
N ASP A 204 -11.64 10.57 -33.83
CA ASP A 204 -12.82 11.04 -34.55
C ASP A 204 -13.45 9.87 -35.33
N PRO A 205 -14.61 9.34 -34.89
CA PRO A 205 -15.25 8.24 -35.57
C PRO A 205 -15.85 8.62 -36.94
N ALA A 206 -16.11 9.90 -37.20
CA ALA A 206 -16.66 10.35 -38.48
C ALA A 206 -15.60 10.33 -39.59
N THR A 207 -14.35 10.65 -39.23
CA THR A 207 -13.22 10.59 -40.19
C THR A 207 -12.31 9.37 -40.00
N ASP A 208 -12.53 8.59 -38.95
CA ASP A 208 -11.73 7.40 -38.61
C ASP A 208 -10.24 7.73 -38.53
N GLN A 209 -9.92 8.74 -37.69
CA GLN A 209 -8.57 9.29 -37.49
C GLN A 209 -8.37 9.72 -36.03
N PHE A 210 -7.14 9.61 -35.53
CA PHE A 210 -6.73 10.32 -34.32
C PHE A 210 -6.36 11.76 -34.66
N ARG A 211 -7.10 12.71 -34.08
CA ARG A 211 -6.87 14.14 -34.29
C ARG A 211 -6.09 14.71 -33.11
N HIS A 212 -5.00 15.40 -33.43
CA HIS A 212 -4.23 16.13 -32.45
C HIS A 212 -5.10 17.20 -31.78
N PHE A 213 -5.12 17.19 -30.46
CA PHE A 213 -5.84 18.16 -29.66
C PHE A 213 -4.84 19.19 -29.12
N PRO A 214 -4.84 20.43 -29.63
CA PRO A 214 -3.83 21.43 -29.27
C PRO A 214 -4.05 21.91 -27.83
N VAL A 215 -3.17 21.52 -26.92
CA VAL A 215 -3.13 22.01 -25.54
C VAL A 215 -1.93 22.96 -25.40
N HIS A 216 -2.13 24.15 -24.86
CA HIS A 216 -1.02 25.07 -24.63
C HIS A 216 -0.18 24.56 -23.45
N GLN A 217 1.12 24.34 -23.70
CA GLN A 217 2.06 23.75 -22.76
C GLN A 217 3.25 24.67 -22.52
N GLU A 218 3.55 24.97 -21.26
CA GLU A 218 4.80 25.62 -20.88
C GLU A 218 5.91 24.56 -20.68
N GLY A 219 6.84 24.48 -21.63
CA GLY A 219 7.99 23.57 -21.59
C GLY A 219 7.68 22.14 -22.04
N THR A 220 8.66 21.25 -21.90
CA THR A 220 8.57 19.83 -22.32
C THR A 220 8.56 18.89 -21.11
N PHE A 221 7.67 17.91 -21.13
CA PHE A 221 7.57 16.84 -20.12
C PHE A 221 7.09 15.54 -20.77
N THR A 222 7.32 14.41 -20.11
CA THR A 222 6.76 13.13 -20.53
C THR A 222 5.44 12.85 -19.84
N ILE A 223 4.57 12.10 -20.50
CA ILE A 223 3.36 11.53 -19.88
C ILE A 223 3.56 10.03 -19.76
N ASP A 224 3.49 9.51 -18.53
CA ASP A 224 3.67 8.09 -18.26
C ASP A 224 2.41 7.45 -17.63
N ALA A 225 1.45 8.27 -17.14
CA ALA A 225 0.16 7.81 -16.63
C ALA A 225 -0.97 8.79 -16.99
N ALA A 226 -2.21 8.28 -17.11
CA ALA A 226 -3.41 9.08 -17.27
C ALA A 226 -4.53 8.53 -16.38
N LEU A 227 -5.23 9.42 -15.68
CA LEU A 227 -6.32 9.10 -14.75
C LEU A 227 -7.49 10.07 -14.99
N PRO A 228 -8.52 9.67 -15.76
CA PRO A 228 -9.73 10.46 -15.91
C PRO A 228 -10.47 10.54 -14.56
N LEU A 229 -10.83 11.76 -14.15
CA LEU A 229 -11.51 12.04 -12.88
C LEU A 229 -12.96 12.49 -13.08
N SER A 230 -13.29 13.06 -14.24
CA SER A 230 -14.65 13.43 -14.66
C SER A 230 -14.73 13.52 -16.19
N ASP A 231 -15.89 13.91 -16.72
CA ASP A 231 -16.12 14.17 -18.16
C ASP A 231 -15.14 15.17 -18.76
N THR A 232 -14.65 16.10 -17.95
CA THR A 232 -13.81 17.20 -18.40
C THR A 232 -12.43 17.19 -17.76
N VAL A 233 -12.22 16.50 -16.64
CA VAL A 233 -10.95 16.56 -15.91
C VAL A 233 -10.22 15.23 -16.02
N VAL A 234 -9.00 15.30 -16.56
CA VAL A 234 -8.03 14.20 -16.51
C VAL A 234 -6.77 14.66 -15.82
N TRP A 235 -6.25 13.83 -14.92
CA TRP A 235 -4.92 14.01 -14.36
C TRP A 235 -3.93 13.13 -15.11
N VAL A 236 -2.76 13.65 -15.42
CA VAL A 236 -1.66 12.90 -16.01
C VAL A 236 -0.45 12.90 -15.08
N GLY A 237 0.21 11.75 -15.01
CA GLY A 237 1.49 11.61 -14.35
C GLY A 237 2.61 11.97 -15.32
N THR A 238 3.49 12.88 -14.90
CA THR A 238 4.61 13.36 -15.70
C THR A 238 5.93 13.28 -14.94
N ASN A 239 7.04 13.48 -15.66
CA ASN A 239 8.35 13.66 -15.04
C ASN A 239 8.48 14.98 -14.22
N ARG A 240 7.45 15.83 -14.21
CA ARG A 240 7.37 17.08 -13.42
C ARG A 240 6.25 17.08 -12.38
N GLY A 241 5.66 15.91 -12.10
CA GLY A 241 4.53 15.76 -11.18
C GLY A 241 3.21 15.53 -11.88
N ILE A 242 2.12 15.85 -11.18
CA ILE A 242 0.77 15.61 -11.68
C ILE A 242 0.25 16.89 -12.33
N MET A 243 -0.15 16.77 -13.57
CA MET A 243 -0.77 17.84 -14.34
C MET A 243 -2.24 17.54 -14.59
N GLU A 244 -3.07 18.56 -14.60
CA GLU A 244 -4.48 18.51 -14.90
C GLU A 244 -4.72 19.08 -16.29
N ILE A 245 -5.58 18.40 -17.05
CA ILE A 245 -6.13 18.87 -18.31
C ILE A 245 -7.62 19.05 -18.10
N ASP A 246 -8.11 20.25 -18.40
CA ASP A 246 -9.52 20.53 -18.57
C ASP A 246 -9.88 20.35 -20.05
N LEU A 247 -10.81 19.44 -20.33
CA LEU A 247 -11.31 19.05 -21.64
C LEU A 247 -12.72 19.61 -21.90
N SER A 248 -13.17 20.59 -21.10
CA SER A 248 -14.44 21.27 -21.33
C SER A 248 -14.47 21.97 -22.70
N ASP A 249 -15.62 21.86 -23.38
CA ASP A 249 -15.82 22.40 -24.73
C ASP A 249 -15.73 23.94 -24.79
N ASP A 250 -15.78 24.61 -23.63
CA ASP A 250 -15.86 26.07 -23.48
C ASP A 250 -14.49 26.76 -23.41
N THR A 251 -13.39 25.99 -23.50
CA THR A 251 -12.04 26.53 -23.54
C THR A 251 -11.50 26.51 -24.96
N ASP A 252 -11.42 27.67 -25.61
CA ASP A 252 -10.75 27.84 -26.92
C ASP A 252 -9.28 27.37 -26.88
N ARG A 253 -8.70 27.24 -25.68
CA ARG A 253 -7.34 26.74 -25.42
C ARG A 253 -7.29 25.99 -24.07
N PRO A 254 -7.41 24.65 -24.07
CA PRO A 254 -7.16 23.87 -22.87
C PRO A 254 -5.69 24.06 -22.47
N THR A 255 -5.45 24.17 -21.17
CA THR A 255 -4.12 24.42 -20.60
C THR A 255 -3.71 23.29 -19.67
N TRP A 256 -2.41 23.03 -19.64
CA TRP A 256 -1.83 22.14 -18.64
C TRP A 256 -1.68 22.89 -17.32
N LYS A 257 -2.37 22.45 -16.28
CA LYS A 257 -2.23 23.04 -14.94
C LYS A 257 -1.49 22.07 -14.02
N GLN A 258 -0.32 22.45 -13.50
CA GLN A 258 0.35 21.65 -12.48
C GLN A 258 -0.50 21.65 -11.19
N ARG A 259 -0.88 20.46 -10.71
CA ARG A 259 -1.69 20.29 -9.49
C ARG A 259 -0.88 19.82 -8.31
N VAL A 260 0.05 18.90 -8.55
CA VAL A 260 0.82 18.27 -7.47
C VAL A 260 2.28 18.15 -7.88
N ASN A 261 3.17 18.64 -7.02
CA ASN A 261 4.60 18.47 -7.18
C ASN A 261 5.05 17.14 -6.55
N VAL A 262 5.18 16.10 -7.38
CA VAL A 262 5.67 14.77 -7.01
C VAL A 262 6.74 14.38 -8.04
N PRO A 263 7.89 13.83 -7.65
CA PRO A 263 8.92 13.47 -8.61
C PRO A 263 8.48 12.29 -9.49
N GLU A 264 8.77 12.38 -10.79
CA GLU A 264 8.75 11.26 -11.74
C GLU A 264 7.54 10.30 -11.61
N VAL A 265 6.33 10.82 -11.83
CA VAL A 265 5.11 10.03 -11.68
C VAL A 265 4.99 9.01 -12.83
N GLN A 266 4.98 7.73 -12.47
CA GLN A 266 4.95 6.59 -13.39
C GLN A 266 3.56 5.94 -13.51
N SER A 267 2.77 6.00 -12.44
CA SER A 267 1.45 5.39 -12.39
C SER A 267 0.53 6.20 -11.50
N LEU A 268 -0.75 6.22 -11.85
CA LEU A 268 -1.81 6.87 -11.08
C LEU A 268 -2.94 5.89 -10.85
N PHE A 269 -3.46 5.85 -9.63
CA PHE A 269 -4.53 4.94 -9.25
C PHE A 269 -5.55 5.65 -8.35
N LEU A 270 -6.81 5.64 -8.75
CA LEU A 270 -7.91 6.13 -7.93
C LEU A 270 -8.26 5.06 -6.90
N LEU A 271 -7.78 5.22 -5.67
CA LEU A 271 -8.00 4.27 -4.58
C LEU A 271 -9.40 4.43 -3.99
N GLU A 272 -9.78 5.67 -3.73
CA GLU A 272 -11.11 6.11 -3.26
C GLU A 272 -11.47 7.40 -4.02
N PRO A 273 -12.75 7.85 -4.04
CA PRO A 273 -13.16 9.04 -4.79
C PRO A 273 -12.32 10.29 -4.51
N ASP A 274 -11.79 10.41 -3.29
CA ASP A 274 -10.97 11.51 -2.82
C ASP A 274 -9.48 11.14 -2.64
N VAL A 275 -9.08 9.88 -2.85
CA VAL A 275 -7.70 9.41 -2.63
C VAL A 275 -7.11 8.84 -3.90
N ILE A 276 -6.03 9.46 -4.37
CA ILE A 276 -5.26 9.04 -5.53
C ILE A 276 -3.88 8.62 -5.07
N LEU A 277 -3.41 7.47 -5.55
CA LEU A 277 -2.03 7.04 -5.37
C LEU A 277 -1.22 7.42 -6.61
N ALA A 278 -0.06 8.00 -6.39
CA ALA A 278 0.96 8.25 -7.40
C ALA A 278 2.16 7.36 -7.13
N GLY A 279 2.40 6.43 -8.05
CA GLY A 279 3.62 5.64 -8.08
C GLY A 279 4.72 6.40 -8.81
N THR A 280 5.94 6.38 -8.26
CA THR A 280 7.06 7.17 -8.77
C THR A 280 8.25 6.30 -9.16
N THR A 281 9.24 6.89 -9.81
CA THR A 281 10.57 6.28 -10.03
C THR A 281 11.48 6.60 -8.84
N GLY A 282 11.79 5.60 -8.00
CA GLY A 282 12.80 5.76 -6.93
C GLY A 282 12.36 6.56 -5.70
N TRP A 283 11.13 7.09 -5.66
CA TRP A 283 10.58 7.82 -4.52
C TRP A 283 9.38 7.10 -3.88
N GLY A 284 9.12 5.84 -4.25
CA GLY A 284 8.00 5.07 -3.70
C GLY A 284 6.63 5.59 -4.12
N ILE A 285 5.70 5.62 -3.17
CA ILE A 285 4.29 5.95 -3.41
C ILE A 285 3.90 7.23 -2.66
N TYR A 286 3.16 8.09 -3.32
CA TYR A 286 2.51 9.25 -2.71
C TYR A 286 0.99 9.06 -2.70
N ALA A 287 0.35 9.29 -1.57
CA ALA A 287 -1.09 9.43 -1.46
C ALA A 287 -1.46 10.92 -1.57
N ILE A 288 -2.30 11.24 -2.54
CA ILE A 288 -2.91 12.56 -2.73
C ILE A 288 -4.36 12.48 -2.28
N ARG A 289 -4.73 13.25 -1.26
CA ARG A 289 -6.12 13.39 -0.82
C ARG A 289 -6.71 14.70 -1.28
N ARG A 290 -7.94 14.65 -1.77
CA ARG A 290 -8.69 15.79 -2.33
C ARG A 290 -9.82 16.18 -1.41
N LYS A 291 -9.83 17.42 -0.92
CA LYS A 291 -10.96 17.99 -0.17
C LYS A 291 -11.37 19.32 -0.79
N GLY A 292 -12.31 19.25 -1.74
CA GLY A 292 -12.60 20.37 -2.64
C GLY A 292 -11.37 20.68 -3.50
N ASP A 293 -10.95 21.95 -3.52
CA ASP A 293 -9.73 22.37 -4.22
C ASP A 293 -8.44 22.12 -3.45
N HIS A 294 -8.54 21.81 -2.15
CA HIS A 294 -7.37 21.56 -1.32
C HIS A 294 -6.83 20.14 -1.54
N LEU A 295 -5.52 20.06 -1.75
CA LEU A 295 -4.79 18.81 -1.97
C LEU A 295 -3.80 18.61 -0.82
N THR A 296 -3.86 17.47 -0.15
CA THR A 296 -2.81 17.04 0.78
C THR A 296 -2.04 15.89 0.16
N VAL A 297 -0.71 15.93 0.31
CA VAL A 297 0.21 14.97 -0.30
C VAL A 297 1.02 14.34 0.82
N GLN A 298 1.02 13.01 0.88
CA GLN A 298 1.76 12.24 1.87
C GLN A 298 2.53 11.14 1.16
N GLN A 299 3.85 11.08 1.37
CA GLN A 299 4.63 9.92 0.96
C GLN A 299 4.30 8.75 1.90
N LEU A 300 4.00 7.59 1.33
CA LEU A 300 3.74 6.37 2.07
C LEU A 300 5.06 5.69 2.48
N PRO A 301 5.09 4.91 3.57
CA PRO A 301 6.31 4.26 4.07
C PRO A 301 6.86 3.14 3.16
N PHE A 302 6.28 2.93 1.98
CA PHE A 302 6.80 2.03 0.96
C PHE A 302 7.86 2.73 0.11
N LEU A 303 9.11 2.63 0.57
CA LEU A 303 10.26 3.15 -0.16
C LEU A 303 10.86 2.03 -1.02
N THR A 304 10.88 2.26 -2.33
CA THR A 304 11.49 1.38 -3.34
C THR A 304 12.42 2.21 -4.19
N ARG A 305 13.55 1.63 -4.61
CA ARG A 305 14.49 2.29 -5.53
C ARG A 305 14.06 2.12 -6.99
N GLY A 306 13.16 1.18 -7.26
CA GLY A 306 12.60 0.88 -8.57
C GLY A 306 11.42 1.77 -8.99
N LEU A 307 10.89 1.52 -10.19
CA LEU A 307 9.67 2.18 -10.66
C LEU A 307 8.44 1.51 -10.06
N ILE A 308 7.48 2.30 -9.57
CA ILE A 308 6.12 1.83 -9.30
C ILE A 308 5.32 1.86 -10.61
N LYS A 309 5.04 0.68 -11.17
CA LYS A 309 4.48 0.56 -12.53
C LYS A 309 2.97 0.48 -12.56
N ASP A 310 2.37 -0.15 -11.56
CA ASP A 310 0.93 -0.36 -11.53
C ASP A 310 0.42 -0.64 -10.11
N PHE A 311 -0.86 -0.34 -9.90
CA PHE A 311 -1.60 -0.62 -8.68
C PHE A 311 -2.84 -1.42 -9.01
N PHE A 312 -3.13 -2.42 -8.19
CA PHE A 312 -4.28 -3.28 -8.37
C PHE A 312 -4.97 -3.55 -7.02
N ARG A 313 -6.25 -3.22 -6.89
CA ARG A 313 -7.04 -3.56 -5.70
C ARG A 313 -7.77 -4.89 -5.92
N SER A 314 -7.43 -5.92 -5.15
CA SER A 314 -8.15 -7.20 -5.17
C SER A 314 -9.51 -7.09 -4.47
N ARG A 315 -10.37 -8.09 -4.67
CA ARG A 315 -11.75 -8.11 -4.14
C ARG A 315 -11.84 -8.08 -2.62
N ASP A 316 -10.83 -8.60 -1.94
CA ASP A 316 -10.68 -8.55 -0.48
C ASP A 316 -10.21 -7.18 0.05
N GLY A 317 -9.98 -6.23 -0.85
CA GLY A 317 -9.53 -4.88 -0.53
C GLY A 317 -8.01 -4.73 -0.45
N THR A 318 -7.22 -5.80 -0.59
CA THR A 318 -5.76 -5.70 -0.63
C THR A 318 -5.31 -4.89 -1.84
N LEU A 319 -4.46 -3.90 -1.61
CA LEU A 319 -3.79 -3.16 -2.65
C LEU A 319 -2.47 -3.85 -2.99
N TRP A 320 -2.36 -4.30 -4.23
CA TRP A 320 -1.16 -4.86 -4.84
C TRP A 320 -0.43 -3.80 -5.63
N ILE A 321 0.90 -3.79 -5.54
CA ILE A 321 1.77 -2.82 -6.20
C ILE A 321 2.79 -3.58 -7.03
N CYS A 322 2.82 -3.33 -8.33
CA CYS A 322 3.83 -3.85 -9.23
C CYS A 322 4.99 -2.87 -9.34
N SER A 323 6.23 -3.32 -9.11
CA SER A 323 7.43 -2.49 -9.20
C SER A 323 8.60 -3.15 -9.96
N ASP A 324 9.75 -2.50 -10.00
CA ASP A 324 11.03 -3.15 -10.39
C ASP A 324 11.70 -3.95 -9.26
N ASP A 325 11.16 -3.86 -8.04
CA ASP A 325 11.70 -4.55 -6.86
C ASP A 325 10.87 -5.80 -6.49
N GLY A 326 9.77 -6.06 -7.20
CA GLY A 326 8.92 -7.24 -7.02
C GLY A 326 7.44 -6.90 -7.05
N LEU A 327 6.65 -7.68 -6.31
CA LEU A 327 5.23 -7.47 -6.09
C LEU A 327 5.02 -7.10 -4.63
N ALA A 328 4.42 -5.96 -4.31
CA ALA A 328 4.07 -5.63 -2.93
C ALA A 328 2.57 -5.79 -2.69
N ALA A 329 2.19 -6.12 -1.46
CA ALA A 329 0.80 -6.15 -1.01
C ALA A 329 0.65 -5.32 0.26
N THR A 330 -0.43 -4.56 0.35
CA THR A 330 -0.82 -3.94 1.61
C THR A 330 -1.43 -4.97 2.54
N TYR A 331 -1.13 -4.87 3.82
CA TYR A 331 -1.78 -5.69 4.83
C TYR A 331 -2.11 -4.84 6.06
N LEU A 332 -3.13 -5.26 6.80
CA LEU A 332 -3.37 -4.75 8.14
C LEU A 332 -2.63 -5.68 9.10
N PRO A 333 -1.61 -5.19 9.82
CA PRO A 333 -0.95 -6.01 10.81
C PRO A 333 -1.96 -6.33 11.94
N PHE A 334 -2.10 -7.60 12.28
CA PHE A 334 -2.82 -7.98 13.51
C PHE A 334 -2.07 -7.49 14.76
N PHE A 335 -0.74 -7.46 14.69
CA PHE A 335 0.14 -6.92 15.72
C PHE A 335 0.93 -5.73 15.18
N ALA A 336 0.77 -4.55 15.79
CA ALA A 336 1.58 -3.38 15.48
C ALA A 336 2.61 -3.15 16.60
N PRO A 337 3.87 -2.80 16.27
CA PRO A 337 4.80 -2.33 17.29
C PRO A 337 4.28 -1.00 17.84
N VAL A 338 4.01 -0.95 19.15
CA VAL A 338 3.62 0.29 19.83
C VAL A 338 4.87 1.09 20.21
N VAL A 339 5.96 0.38 20.50
CA VAL A 339 7.23 0.94 20.96
C VAL A 339 8.38 0.07 20.45
N GLU A 340 9.39 0.68 19.84
CA GLU A 340 10.66 0.02 19.50
C GLU A 340 11.76 0.44 20.48
N PHE A 341 12.41 -0.54 21.11
CA PHE A 341 13.61 -0.34 21.92
C PHE A 341 14.82 -0.74 21.09
N SER A 342 15.81 0.15 20.99
CA SER A 342 16.98 -0.09 20.16
C SER A 342 17.99 -1.07 20.76
N ASN A 343 18.00 -1.28 22.09
CA ASN A 343 19.13 -1.92 22.77
C ASN A 343 18.78 -2.84 23.97
N PHE A 344 17.52 -3.19 24.26
CA PHE A 344 17.21 -4.09 25.38
C PHE A 344 15.87 -4.83 25.24
N SER A 345 15.77 -5.99 25.90
CA SER A 345 14.63 -6.91 25.86
C SER A 345 13.69 -6.65 27.04
N ILE A 346 12.38 -6.55 26.78
CA ILE A 346 11.36 -6.45 27.83
C ILE A 346 11.35 -7.76 28.63
N GLN A 347 11.67 -7.68 29.92
CA GLN A 347 11.68 -8.84 30.82
C GLN A 347 10.28 -9.19 31.30
N THR A 348 9.50 -8.17 31.68
CA THR A 348 8.13 -8.37 32.16
C THR A 348 7.29 -7.11 31.97
N LEU A 349 5.97 -7.28 32.00
CA LEU A 349 4.96 -6.24 31.89
C LEU A 349 3.78 -6.53 32.81
N SER A 350 3.13 -5.48 33.30
CA SER A 350 1.89 -5.57 34.07
C SER A 350 0.95 -4.43 33.70
N ALA A 351 -0.33 -4.74 33.59
CA ALA A 351 -1.37 -3.72 33.59
C ALA A 351 -1.63 -3.23 35.02
N THR A 352 -1.87 -1.94 35.20
CA THR A 352 -2.39 -1.37 36.44
C THR A 352 -3.93 -1.38 36.40
N PRO A 353 -4.61 -1.35 37.55
CA PRO A 353 -6.08 -1.25 37.60
C PRO A 353 -6.64 -0.02 36.89
N GLU A 354 -5.85 1.05 36.77
CA GLU A 354 -6.20 2.30 36.09
C GLU A 354 -6.01 2.23 34.56
N GLY A 355 -5.61 1.07 34.03
CA GLY A 355 -5.45 0.85 32.58
C GLY A 355 -4.10 1.28 32.02
N GLN A 356 -3.12 1.59 32.87
CA GLN A 356 -1.74 1.87 32.43
C GLN A 356 -0.95 0.56 32.28
N LEU A 357 0.10 0.59 31.47
CA LEU A 357 1.06 -0.51 31.33
C LEU A 357 2.37 -0.12 32.00
N LEU A 358 2.85 -0.97 32.90
CA LEU A 358 4.20 -0.92 33.42
C LEU A 358 5.03 -1.97 32.70
N ILE A 359 6.23 -1.59 32.26
CA ILE A 359 7.16 -2.49 31.59
C ILE A 359 8.55 -2.31 32.17
N THR A 360 9.38 -3.33 32.08
CA THR A 360 10.80 -3.24 32.45
C THR A 360 11.68 -4.03 31.49
N ASP A 361 12.89 -3.53 31.29
CA ASP A 361 13.98 -4.23 30.61
C ASP A 361 14.87 -5.05 31.57
N GLY A 362 14.49 -5.09 32.85
CA GLY A 362 15.25 -5.71 33.94
C GLY A 362 16.01 -4.69 34.80
N MET A 363 16.21 -3.47 34.33
CA MET A 363 16.89 -2.39 35.08
C MET A 363 16.06 -1.10 35.13
N GLN A 364 15.45 -0.72 34.03
CA GLN A 364 14.64 0.47 33.90
C GLN A 364 13.17 0.09 33.88
N VAL A 365 12.34 0.90 34.53
CA VAL A 365 10.89 0.73 34.59
C VAL A 365 10.24 1.90 33.87
N TYR A 366 9.32 1.59 32.97
CA TYR A 366 8.55 2.59 32.23
C TYR A 366 7.07 2.42 32.53
N ARG A 367 6.37 3.56 32.55
CA ARG A 367 4.92 3.63 32.63
C ARG A 367 4.39 4.16 31.30
N ILE A 368 3.61 3.36 30.60
CA ILE A 368 3.05 3.65 29.29
C ILE A 368 1.55 3.81 29.43
N SER A 369 1.02 4.89 28.86
CA SER A 369 -0.42 4.99 28.61
C SER A 369 -0.73 4.36 27.25
N PRO A 370 -1.64 3.37 27.18
CA PRO A 370 -2.10 2.82 25.91
C PRO A 370 -2.70 3.87 24.96
N GLU A 371 -3.07 5.05 25.46
CA GLU A 371 -3.70 6.10 24.67
C GLU A 371 -2.68 6.96 23.89
N THR A 372 -1.42 6.98 24.32
CA THR A 372 -0.42 7.92 23.77
C THR A 372 0.57 7.28 22.80
N ASP A 373 0.57 5.94 22.64
CA ASP A 373 1.47 5.15 21.77
C ASP A 373 2.95 5.60 21.81
N ARG A 374 3.38 6.13 22.95
CA ARG A 374 4.71 6.74 23.13
C ARG A 374 5.26 6.37 24.48
N LEU A 375 6.55 6.04 24.51
CA LEU A 375 7.30 5.98 25.75
C LEU A 375 7.43 7.38 26.35
N PRO A 376 7.32 7.51 27.68
CA PRO A 376 7.82 8.70 28.34
C PRO A 376 9.33 8.86 28.06
N PRO A 377 9.84 10.09 27.96
CA PRO A 377 11.24 10.36 27.59
C PRO A 377 12.26 9.86 28.62
N HIS A 378 11.81 9.54 29.83
CA HIS A 378 12.65 9.05 30.92
C HIS A 378 11.98 7.86 31.60
N PRO A 379 12.76 6.86 32.06
CA PRO A 379 12.21 5.80 32.87
C PRO A 379 11.60 6.38 34.15
N LEU A 380 10.50 5.77 34.61
CA LEU A 380 9.91 6.06 35.91
C LEU A 380 10.92 5.81 37.02
N PHE A 381 11.68 4.73 36.87
CA PHE A 381 12.66 4.29 37.84
C PHE A 381 13.83 3.59 37.14
N THR A 382 15.06 3.87 37.60
CA THR A 382 16.26 3.16 37.17
C THR A 382 16.82 2.41 38.37
N ASN A 383 16.76 1.09 38.31
CA ASN A 383 17.34 0.19 39.29
C ASN A 383 18.87 0.21 39.21
N THR A 384 19.51 0.13 40.36
CA THR A 384 20.97 -0.04 40.49
C THR A 384 21.37 -1.38 41.11
N GLY A 385 20.38 -2.19 41.53
CA GLY A 385 20.57 -3.49 42.17
C GLY A 385 20.39 -4.67 41.21
N SER A 386 19.99 -5.81 41.76
CA SER A 386 19.73 -7.04 40.99
C SER A 386 18.55 -6.90 40.04
N MET A 387 18.56 -7.69 38.96
CA MET A 387 17.61 -7.58 37.85
C MET A 387 16.16 -7.71 38.34
N ILE A 388 15.30 -6.83 37.83
CA ILE A 388 13.85 -6.87 38.04
C ILE A 388 13.28 -8.04 37.26
N SER A 389 12.58 -8.93 37.95
CA SER A 389 11.97 -10.16 37.42
C SER A 389 10.45 -10.13 37.48
N ALA A 390 9.88 -9.37 38.42
CA ALA A 390 8.44 -9.16 38.53
C ALA A 390 8.14 -7.67 38.74
N LEU A 391 6.99 -7.21 38.25
CA LEU A 391 6.52 -5.86 38.51
C LEU A 391 4.99 -5.82 38.63
N THR A 392 4.48 -4.89 39.43
CA THR A 392 3.04 -4.56 39.48
C THR A 392 2.86 -3.13 40.00
N GLY A 393 1.66 -2.57 39.89
CA GLY A 393 1.40 -1.22 40.37
C GLY A 393 -0.08 -0.90 40.55
N VAL A 394 -0.34 0.04 41.46
CA VAL A 394 -1.68 0.57 41.77
C VAL A 394 -1.52 2.06 42.08
N GLY A 395 -2.26 2.92 41.37
CA GLY A 395 -2.10 4.37 41.43
C GLY A 395 -0.65 4.80 41.17
N ASP A 396 -0.08 5.56 42.11
CA ASP A 396 1.31 6.04 42.02
C ASP A 396 2.33 5.09 42.64
N THR A 397 1.89 3.96 43.21
CA THR A 397 2.81 2.95 43.75
C THR A 397 3.18 1.93 42.69
N VAL A 398 4.48 1.68 42.53
CA VAL A 398 5.05 0.58 41.74
C VAL A 398 5.82 -0.37 42.66
N TRP A 399 5.57 -1.66 42.49
CA TRP A 399 6.27 -2.73 43.19
C TRP A 399 7.13 -3.52 42.21
N LEU A 400 8.37 -3.77 42.60
CA LEU A 400 9.39 -4.45 41.82
C LEU A 400 9.90 -5.65 42.61
N GLY A 401 9.91 -6.81 41.97
CA GLY A 401 10.48 -8.04 42.49
C GLY A 401 11.81 -8.31 41.80
N HIS A 402 12.82 -8.68 42.57
CA HIS A 402 14.18 -8.86 42.08
C HIS A 402 14.61 -10.34 42.15
N GLN A 403 15.64 -10.70 41.37
CA GLN A 403 16.17 -12.07 41.32
C GLN A 403 16.75 -12.60 42.65
N GLU A 404 17.08 -11.71 43.59
CA GLU A 404 17.68 -12.09 44.89
C GLU A 404 16.65 -12.03 46.05
N GLY A 405 15.36 -12.00 45.75
CA GLY A 405 14.31 -11.93 46.76
C GLY A 405 14.11 -10.55 47.39
N MET A 406 14.74 -9.51 46.82
CA MET A 406 14.45 -8.13 47.19
C MET A 406 13.11 -7.72 46.59
N ILE A 407 12.33 -6.94 47.33
CA ILE A 407 11.14 -6.24 46.85
C ILE A 407 11.37 -4.74 47.03
N THR A 408 11.25 -3.99 45.93
CA THR A 408 11.32 -2.53 45.96
C THR A 408 9.92 -1.95 45.75
N ARG A 409 9.53 -1.04 46.64
CA ARG A 409 8.34 -0.19 46.51
C ARG A 409 8.79 1.21 46.14
N GLU A 410 8.37 1.69 44.98
CA GLU A 410 8.53 3.07 44.54
C GLU A 410 7.16 3.75 44.62
N GLU A 411 7.10 4.92 45.27
CA GLU A 411 5.90 5.74 45.35
C GLU A 411 6.31 7.21 45.37
N ASN A 412 5.98 7.95 44.32
CA ASN A 412 6.28 9.39 44.19
C ASN A 412 7.77 9.73 44.45
N GLY A 413 8.68 8.95 43.88
CA GLY A 413 10.13 9.07 44.03
C GLY A 413 10.69 8.53 45.36
N HIS A 414 9.83 8.07 46.28
CA HIS A 414 10.26 7.46 47.54
C HIS A 414 10.43 5.97 47.37
N ILE A 415 11.60 5.47 47.74
CA ILE A 415 11.96 4.06 47.59
C ILE A 415 12.01 3.40 48.96
N ARG A 416 11.32 2.27 49.10
CA ARG A 416 11.44 1.35 50.24
C ARG A 416 11.78 -0.05 49.74
N GLN A 417 12.65 -0.74 50.47
CA GLN A 417 13.11 -2.07 50.14
C GLN A 417 12.75 -3.06 51.24
N TYR A 418 12.31 -4.26 50.85
CA TYR A 418 11.93 -5.35 51.73
C TYR A 418 12.65 -6.60 51.28
N GLN A 419 13.44 -7.20 52.17
CA GLN A 419 14.10 -8.47 51.88
C GLN A 419 13.17 -9.61 52.24
N MET A 420 12.89 -10.50 51.28
CA MET A 420 12.14 -11.71 51.55
C MET A 420 12.94 -12.68 52.43
N PRO A 421 12.26 -13.50 53.28
CA PRO A 421 12.93 -14.46 54.17
C PRO A 421 13.86 -15.43 53.43
N HIS A 422 13.54 -15.75 52.18
CA HIS A 422 14.38 -16.54 51.30
C HIS A 422 14.93 -15.65 50.17
N PRO A 423 16.24 -15.62 49.93
CA PRO A 423 16.85 -14.79 48.89
C PRO A 423 16.74 -15.48 47.52
N ARG A 424 15.52 -15.67 47.03
CA ARG A 424 15.22 -16.29 45.74
C ARG A 424 14.40 -15.36 44.85
N THR A 425 14.51 -15.55 43.54
CA THR A 425 13.83 -14.77 42.52
C THR A 425 12.36 -14.57 42.84
N VAL A 426 11.92 -13.31 42.78
CA VAL A 426 10.50 -12.96 42.84
C VAL A 426 9.93 -13.09 41.43
N GLU A 427 9.09 -14.10 41.23
CA GLU A 427 8.52 -14.45 39.91
C GLU A 427 7.20 -13.72 39.64
N PHE A 428 6.37 -13.56 40.67
CA PHE A 428 5.07 -12.91 40.54
C PHE A 428 4.81 -11.97 41.70
N LEU A 429 4.23 -10.82 41.36
CA LEU A 429 3.71 -9.83 42.28
C LEU A 429 2.26 -9.52 41.93
N LEU A 430 1.41 -9.42 42.95
CA LEU A 430 0.03 -9.01 42.81
C LEU A 430 -0.38 -8.15 44.00
N VAL A 431 -0.92 -6.96 43.75
CA VAL A 431 -1.51 -6.14 44.82
C VAL A 431 -3.00 -6.45 44.92
N ASP A 432 -3.47 -6.83 46.10
CA ASP A 432 -4.90 -7.04 46.34
C ASP A 432 -5.65 -5.75 46.69
N LYS A 433 -6.98 -5.86 46.81
CA LYS A 433 -7.86 -4.71 47.08
C LYS A 433 -7.64 -4.08 48.47
N GLN A 434 -7.01 -4.81 49.39
CA GLN A 434 -6.68 -4.34 50.74
C GLN A 434 -5.28 -3.72 50.80
N GLY A 435 -4.54 -3.70 49.68
CA GLY A 435 -3.20 -3.16 49.58
C GLY A 435 -2.09 -4.11 50.04
N TYR A 436 -2.39 -5.39 50.25
CA TYR A 436 -1.35 -6.38 50.49
C TYR A 436 -0.69 -6.77 49.16
N LEU A 437 0.61 -7.00 49.22
CA LEU A 437 1.38 -7.52 48.10
C LEU A 437 1.55 -9.03 48.25
N TRP A 438 1.02 -9.79 47.31
CA TRP A 438 1.23 -11.22 47.19
C TRP A 438 2.46 -11.50 46.32
N VAL A 439 3.30 -12.42 46.79
CA VAL A 439 4.64 -12.66 46.28
C VAL A 439 4.84 -14.16 46.08
N VAL A 440 5.16 -14.56 44.86
CA VAL A 440 5.63 -15.92 44.53
C VAL A 440 7.13 -15.87 44.32
N GLN A 441 7.85 -16.83 44.92
CA GLN A 441 9.29 -16.97 44.77
C GLN A 441 9.67 -18.30 44.15
N ASP A 442 10.70 -18.29 43.30
CA ASP A 442 11.13 -19.47 42.56
C ASP A 442 11.53 -20.65 43.47
N GLY A 443 11.08 -21.84 43.08
CA GLY A 443 11.39 -23.11 43.71
C GLY A 443 10.95 -23.25 45.18
N LEU A 444 10.05 -22.41 45.68
CA LEU A 444 9.51 -22.52 47.04
C LEU A 444 8.01 -22.86 47.01
N PRO A 445 7.53 -23.79 47.85
CA PRO A 445 6.11 -24.10 47.94
C PRO A 445 5.34 -22.95 48.59
N GLY A 446 4.18 -22.61 48.04
CA GLY A 446 3.26 -21.62 48.60
C GLY A 446 3.47 -20.18 48.12
N VAL A 447 2.77 -19.24 48.78
CA VAL A 447 2.77 -17.80 48.49
C VAL A 447 3.06 -16.99 49.75
N SER A 448 3.81 -15.91 49.61
CA SER A 448 4.02 -14.95 50.70
C SER A 448 3.13 -13.73 50.50
N ARG A 449 2.73 -13.11 51.61
CA ARG A 449 1.96 -11.86 51.64
C ARG A 449 2.76 -10.84 52.44
N LEU A 450 3.00 -9.68 51.85
CA LEU A 450 3.63 -8.53 52.49
C LEU A 450 2.54 -7.49 52.81
N SER A 451 2.45 -7.10 54.08
CA SER A 451 1.53 -6.05 54.52
C SER A 451 2.04 -4.65 54.16
N PRO A 452 1.18 -3.62 54.09
CA PRO A 452 1.63 -2.22 53.93
C PRO A 452 2.65 -1.78 54.99
N ALA A 453 2.61 -2.39 56.18
CA ALA A 453 3.54 -2.14 57.28
C ALA A 453 4.88 -2.91 57.14
N GLY A 454 5.04 -3.73 56.09
CA GLY A 454 6.27 -4.49 55.81
C GLY A 454 6.35 -5.87 56.49
N GLN A 455 5.26 -6.39 57.06
CA GLN A 455 5.24 -7.71 57.67
C GLN A 455 5.01 -8.79 56.61
N VAL A 456 5.84 -9.82 56.62
CA VAL A 456 5.75 -10.97 55.71
C VAL A 456 5.05 -12.13 56.41
N GLU A 457 4.00 -12.65 55.79
CA GLU A 457 3.29 -13.86 56.20
C GLU A 457 3.36 -14.89 55.06
N ARG A 458 3.57 -16.17 55.37
CA ARG A 458 3.72 -17.23 54.38
C ARG A 458 2.56 -18.22 54.49
N PHE A 459 2.01 -18.61 53.33
CA PHE A 459 0.97 -19.60 53.18
C PHE A 459 1.52 -20.74 52.34
N GLU A 460 1.55 -21.95 52.90
CA GLU A 460 2.04 -23.17 52.24
C GLU A 460 0.93 -23.95 51.54
#